data_AF-A0A1H1XZT0-F1
#
_entry.id   AF-A0A1H1XZT0-F1
#
_cell.length_a   1.000
_cell.length_b   1.000
_cell.length_c   1.000
_cell.angle_alpha   90.00
_cell.angle_beta   90.00
_cell.angle_gamma   90.00
#
_symmetry.space_group_name_H-M   'P 1'
#
loop_
_entity.id
_entity.type
_entity.pdbx_description
1 polymer ?
#
loop_
_entity_poly.entity_id
_entity_poly.type
_entity_poly.pdbx_seq_one_letter_code
_entity_poly.pdbx_strand_id
1 'polypeptide(L)'
;MDGVPIEFALLLGSVAALNPCGFALLPTYLTLLVARGGPPGPAAALRRAGVATAAMTAGFVAVFGAFGLVVVPAAMSVDRFLPWATVVIGVALIGLGGRLVAGRELTLRAPRLGAAPSSSAWSMAGYGVAYAIASLSCTVAPFLAMATSTFTSSGIAGGLAAFVGYGVGMGLVVGLLAVAVALGGDALVRRARRLLPHVSRASGVLLVAAGGYVAYYGVYELRVRAGGDPADPVIDTALELQGRLSGLVTDAGPARLVVVAAVVVAAGLVLVLVRRHRGRGRPMRSARELRAAVGTRRAYAASSRRGVAGVAGIELRSPDFSDHAPIPGRHGHDEENVSPSLEWIGVPVEAVELLLLCEDPDAPGGSFLHWLVTGIDAHSGGVPEHGTPPLGREWRNGFGELGWGGPAPPPGDDAHHYVFRLYALSEPVELPEDPSVQDAYRAADAAMLARGTLVGLFQR
;
A
#
# COMPACT_ATOMS: atom_id res chain seq x y z
N MET A 1 -21.35 30.82 23.97
CA MET A 1 -21.89 29.62 23.27
C MET A 1 -20.90 29.25 22.18
N ASP A 2 -19.66 28.95 22.58
CA ASP A 2 -18.49 29.13 21.70
C ASP A 2 -17.62 27.87 21.77
N GLY A 3 -17.57 27.08 20.68
CA GLY A 3 -16.59 25.98 20.53
C GLY A 3 -17.09 24.68 19.88
N VAL A 4 -18.40 24.39 19.95
CA VAL A 4 -18.99 23.11 19.50
C VAL A 4 -18.81 22.76 18.01
N PRO A 5 -18.74 23.71 17.03
CA PRO A 5 -18.74 23.34 15.61
C PRO A 5 -17.49 22.57 15.16
N ILE A 6 -16.32 22.91 15.72
CA ILE A 6 -15.03 22.38 15.23
C ILE A 6 -14.79 20.97 15.78
N GLU A 7 -15.13 20.72 17.04
CA GLU A 7 -14.98 19.39 17.65
C GLU A 7 -15.87 18.35 16.95
N PHE A 8 -17.12 18.72 16.67
CA PHE A 8 -18.05 17.86 15.95
C PHE A 8 -17.60 17.60 14.51
N ALA A 9 -17.12 18.63 13.81
CA ALA A 9 -16.60 18.47 12.46
C ALA A 9 -15.34 17.60 12.40
N LEU A 10 -14.42 17.78 13.36
CA LEU A 10 -13.20 16.98 13.47
C LEU A 10 -13.52 15.51 13.74
N LEU A 11 -14.45 15.23 14.65
CA LEU A 11 -14.94 13.87 14.93
C LEU A 11 -15.56 13.23 13.68
N LEU A 12 -16.48 13.94 13.01
CA LEU A 12 -17.13 13.46 11.80
C LEU A 12 -16.12 13.21 10.68
N GLY A 13 -15.12 14.09 10.53
CA GLY A 13 -14.01 13.91 9.60
C GLY A 13 -13.21 12.65 9.91
N SER A 14 -12.81 12.44 11.17
CA SER A 14 -12.07 11.23 11.57
C SER A 14 -12.86 9.94 11.32
N VAL A 15 -14.16 9.93 11.60
CA VAL A 15 -15.02 8.76 11.31
C VAL A 15 -15.20 8.57 9.80
N ALA A 16 -15.35 9.65 9.04
CA ALA A 16 -15.49 9.60 7.59
C ALA A 16 -14.23 9.04 6.89
N ALA A 17 -13.05 9.29 7.44
CA ALA A 17 -11.81 8.67 6.95
C ALA A 17 -11.80 7.15 7.13
N LEU A 18 -12.66 6.57 7.96
CA LEU A 18 -12.72 5.13 8.22
C LEU A 18 -13.91 4.44 7.54
N ASN A 19 -14.50 5.07 6.52
CA ASN A 19 -15.65 4.49 5.84
C ASN A 19 -15.26 3.30 4.92
N PRO A 20 -16.19 2.38 4.64
CA PRO A 20 -15.91 1.19 3.83
C PRO A 20 -15.38 1.50 2.41
N CYS A 21 -15.78 2.64 1.86
CA CYS A 21 -15.53 3.05 0.48
C CYS A 21 -14.11 3.63 0.29
N GLY A 22 -13.62 4.38 1.27
CA GLY A 22 -12.24 4.84 1.36
C GLY A 22 -11.27 3.73 1.74
N PHE A 23 -11.69 2.83 2.65
CA PHE A 23 -10.87 1.68 3.05
C PHE A 23 -10.50 0.75 1.89
N ALA A 24 -11.35 0.65 0.86
CA ALA A 24 -11.08 -0.12 -0.34
C ALA A 24 -9.86 0.41 -1.12
N LEU A 25 -9.53 1.69 -1.02
CA LEU A 25 -8.39 2.31 -1.69
C LEU A 25 -7.11 2.29 -0.84
N LEU A 26 -7.24 2.16 0.48
CA LEU A 26 -6.12 2.11 1.43
C LEU A 26 -4.95 1.17 1.00
N PRO A 27 -5.18 -0.03 0.42
CA PRO A 27 -4.12 -0.87 -0.13
C PRO A 27 -3.15 -0.15 -1.07
N THR A 28 -3.67 0.59 -2.04
CA THR A 28 -2.90 1.31 -3.06
C THR A 28 -2.12 2.47 -2.45
N TYR A 29 -2.69 3.12 -1.43
CA TYR A 29 -1.95 4.12 -0.65
C TYR A 29 -0.75 3.52 0.08
N LEU A 30 -0.97 2.36 0.72
CA LEU A 30 0.05 1.69 1.50
C LEU A 30 1.18 1.16 0.62
N THR A 31 0.90 0.67 -0.58
CA THR A 31 1.94 0.27 -1.54
C THR A 31 2.74 1.47 -2.03
N LEU A 32 2.08 2.61 -2.33
CA LEU A 32 2.77 3.86 -2.70
C LEU A 32 3.62 4.43 -1.55
N LEU A 33 3.18 4.30 -0.30
CA LEU A 33 3.95 4.69 0.89
C LEU A 33 5.15 3.77 1.14
N VAL A 34 4.99 2.46 0.94
CA VAL A 34 6.07 1.47 1.09
C VAL A 34 7.07 1.53 -0.07
N ALA A 35 6.63 1.92 -1.27
CA ALA A 35 7.51 2.16 -2.43
C ALA A 35 8.40 3.40 -2.27
N ARG A 36 8.12 4.30 -1.30
CA ARG A 36 9.02 5.40 -0.93
C ARG A 36 10.20 4.89 -0.09
N GLY A 37 11.09 4.14 -0.73
CA GLY A 37 12.47 3.95 -0.27
C GLY A 37 13.14 5.32 -0.19
N GLY A 38 13.54 5.73 1.01
CA GLY A 38 14.19 7.01 1.24
C GLY A 38 15.17 6.88 2.40
N PRO A 39 16.13 7.82 2.54
CA PRO A 39 17.36 7.63 3.31
C PRO A 39 17.08 7.13 4.73
N PRO A 40 17.94 6.24 5.26
CA PRO A 40 17.71 5.56 6.52
C PRO A 40 17.62 6.58 7.67
N GLY A 41 16.46 6.63 8.34
CA GLY A 41 16.30 7.48 9.53
C GLY A 41 14.83 7.74 9.92
N PRO A 42 14.48 7.67 11.22
CA PRO A 42 13.12 7.93 11.69
C PRO A 42 12.65 9.36 11.41
N ALA A 43 13.56 10.35 11.43
CA ALA A 43 13.24 11.75 11.11
C ALA A 43 12.86 11.94 9.63
N ALA A 44 13.56 11.28 8.72
CA ALA A 44 13.26 11.33 7.29
C ALA A 44 11.93 10.64 6.97
N ALA A 45 11.63 9.52 7.63
CA ALA A 45 10.34 8.85 7.53
C ALA A 45 9.17 9.73 8.03
N LEU A 46 9.36 10.42 9.16
CA LEU A 46 8.35 11.29 9.74
C LEU A 46 8.06 12.52 8.85
N ARG A 47 9.11 13.14 8.29
CA ARG A 47 8.97 14.24 7.33
C ARG A 47 8.20 13.80 6.08
N ARG A 48 8.51 12.63 5.52
CA ARG A 48 7.80 12.08 4.36
C ARG A 48 6.33 11.78 4.66
N ALA A 49 6.05 11.17 5.81
CA ALA A 49 4.67 10.91 6.24
C ALA A 49 3.90 12.22 6.42
N GLY A 50 4.52 13.26 6.99
CA GLY A 50 3.93 14.59 7.12
C GLY A 50 3.59 15.22 5.76
N VAL A 51 4.53 15.23 4.81
CA VAL A 51 4.30 15.78 3.46
C VAL A 51 3.21 15.00 2.71
N ALA A 52 3.21 13.67 2.78
CA ALA A 52 2.17 12.84 2.17
C ALA A 52 0.79 13.12 2.76
N THR A 53 0.71 13.25 4.09
CA THR A 53 -0.54 13.56 4.81
C THR A 53 -1.07 14.94 4.43
N ALA A 54 -0.20 15.95 4.38
CA ALA A 54 -0.58 17.30 3.98
C ALA A 54 -1.10 17.33 2.54
N ALA A 55 -0.40 16.67 1.61
CA ALA A 55 -0.82 16.59 0.21
C ALA A 55 -2.17 15.87 0.02
N MET A 56 -2.39 14.74 0.73
CA MET A 56 -3.69 14.06 0.71
C MET A 56 -4.80 14.92 1.29
N THR A 57 -4.54 15.59 2.42
CA THR A 57 -5.51 16.46 3.07
C THR A 57 -5.91 17.62 2.15
N ALA A 58 -4.96 18.18 1.40
CA ALA A 58 -5.26 19.19 0.38
C ALA A 58 -6.21 18.65 -0.71
N GLY A 59 -5.99 17.43 -1.19
CA GLY A 59 -6.91 16.77 -2.14
C GLY A 59 -8.31 16.56 -1.57
N PHE A 60 -8.42 16.16 -0.30
CA PHE A 60 -9.69 16.03 0.41
C PHE A 60 -10.45 17.34 0.51
N VAL A 61 -9.77 18.38 1.01
CA VAL A 61 -10.33 19.74 1.16
C VAL A 61 -10.79 20.27 -0.19
N ALA A 62 -10.02 20.02 -1.26
CA ALA A 62 -10.41 20.45 -2.61
C ALA A 62 -11.70 19.78 -3.10
N VAL A 63 -11.81 18.45 -3.02
CA VAL A 63 -12.99 17.71 -3.52
C VAL A 63 -14.22 17.98 -2.68
N PHE A 64 -14.14 17.84 -1.36
CA PHE A 64 -15.28 18.10 -0.48
C PHE A 64 -15.68 19.59 -0.54
N GLY A 65 -14.73 20.49 -0.80
CA GLY A 65 -14.97 21.93 -0.87
C GLY A 65 -15.71 22.28 -2.15
N ALA A 66 -15.23 21.78 -3.28
CA ALA A 66 -15.92 21.90 -4.57
C ALA A 66 -17.32 21.27 -4.51
N PHE A 67 -17.45 20.07 -3.92
CA PHE A 67 -18.74 19.43 -3.73
C PHE A 67 -19.68 20.25 -2.85
N GLY A 68 -19.22 20.74 -1.69
CA GLY A 68 -20.02 21.57 -0.79
C GLY A 68 -20.48 22.87 -1.45
N LEU A 69 -19.60 23.54 -2.19
CA LEU A 69 -19.91 24.77 -2.93
C LEU A 69 -20.98 24.57 -4.00
N VAL A 70 -21.01 23.40 -4.66
CA VAL A 70 -21.96 23.10 -5.73
C VAL A 70 -23.27 22.52 -5.18
N VAL A 71 -23.18 21.58 -4.24
CA VAL A 71 -24.32 20.78 -3.78
C VAL A 71 -25.14 21.48 -2.72
N VAL A 72 -24.54 22.23 -1.79
CA VAL A 72 -25.31 22.91 -0.74
C VAL A 72 -26.31 23.93 -1.32
N PRO A 73 -25.94 24.77 -2.32
CA PRO A 73 -26.91 25.65 -2.99
C PRO A 73 -27.94 24.87 -3.82
N ALA A 74 -27.53 23.76 -4.45
CA ALA A 74 -28.40 22.96 -5.31
C ALA A 74 -29.39 22.09 -4.53
N ALA A 75 -29.05 21.64 -3.31
CA ALA A 75 -29.87 20.76 -2.49
C ALA A 75 -31.27 21.35 -2.22
N MET A 76 -31.38 22.67 -2.09
CA MET A 76 -32.65 23.40 -1.90
C MET A 76 -33.60 23.30 -3.10
N SER A 77 -33.13 22.87 -4.28
CA SER A 77 -33.93 22.75 -5.52
C SER A 77 -34.25 21.30 -5.91
N VAL A 78 -33.68 20.30 -5.22
CA VAL A 78 -33.61 18.91 -5.69
C VAL A 78 -34.44 17.94 -4.82
N ASP A 79 -35.25 18.44 -3.89
CA ASP A 79 -36.03 17.59 -2.97
C ASP A 79 -36.85 16.50 -3.66
N ARG A 80 -37.36 16.74 -4.87
CA ARG A 80 -38.15 15.74 -5.62
C ARG A 80 -37.33 14.55 -6.13
N PHE A 81 -36.03 14.71 -6.43
CA PHE A 81 -35.19 13.66 -7.02
C PHE A 81 -34.39 12.85 -5.99
N LEU A 82 -34.26 13.34 -4.76
CA LEU A 82 -33.41 12.73 -3.73
C LEU A 82 -33.70 11.23 -3.48
N PRO A 83 -34.95 10.76 -3.35
CA PRO A 83 -35.19 9.34 -3.05
C PRO A 83 -34.78 8.40 -4.18
N TRP A 84 -34.97 8.81 -5.43
CA TRP A 84 -34.52 8.05 -6.60
C TRP A 84 -32.99 7.95 -6.63
N ALA A 85 -32.30 9.04 -6.31
CA ALA A 85 -30.84 9.04 -6.19
C ALA A 85 -30.37 8.08 -5.07
N THR A 86 -31.05 8.06 -3.91
CA THR A 86 -30.75 7.15 -2.80
C THR A 86 -30.87 5.68 -3.23
N VAL A 87 -31.92 5.31 -3.97
CA VAL A 87 -32.09 3.95 -4.49
C VAL A 87 -30.97 3.58 -5.46
N VAL A 88 -30.68 4.45 -6.44
CA VAL A 88 -29.64 4.20 -7.45
C VAL A 88 -28.26 4.05 -6.79
N ILE A 89 -27.94 4.91 -5.83
CA ILE A 89 -26.68 4.83 -5.06
C ILE A 89 -26.65 3.52 -4.27
N GLY A 90 -27.71 3.17 -3.56
CA GLY A 90 -27.79 1.91 -2.80
C GLY A 90 -27.53 0.69 -3.68
N VAL A 91 -28.16 0.61 -4.86
CA VAL A 91 -27.95 -0.47 -5.84
C VAL A 91 -26.51 -0.48 -6.37
N ALA A 92 -25.93 0.68 -6.65
CA ALA A 92 -24.53 0.78 -7.08
C ALA A 92 -23.56 0.28 -6.00
N LEU A 93 -23.80 0.61 -4.72
CA LEU A 93 -23.00 0.14 -3.59
C LEU A 93 -23.10 -1.38 -3.40
N ILE A 94 -24.28 -1.98 -3.62
CA ILE A 94 -24.45 -3.45 -3.60
C ILE A 94 -23.60 -4.09 -4.70
N GLY A 95 -23.65 -3.57 -5.93
CA GLY A 95 -22.83 -4.08 -7.04
C GLY A 95 -21.33 -3.97 -6.78
N LEU A 96 -20.89 -2.82 -6.25
CA LEU A 96 -19.51 -2.57 -5.85
C LEU A 96 -19.05 -3.52 -4.74
N GLY A 97 -19.86 -3.66 -3.69
CA GLY A 97 -19.60 -4.56 -2.57
C GLY A 97 -19.53 -6.03 -3.00
N GLY A 98 -20.44 -6.45 -3.90
CA GLY A 98 -20.43 -7.80 -4.48
C GLY A 98 -19.14 -8.10 -5.26
N ARG A 99 -18.61 -7.12 -6.02
CA ARG A 99 -17.31 -7.27 -6.69
C ARG A 99 -16.14 -7.42 -5.71
N LEU A 100 -16.14 -6.63 -4.63
CA LEU A 100 -15.13 -6.73 -3.56
C LEU A 100 -15.17 -8.09 -2.86
N VAL A 101 -16.36 -8.61 -2.56
CA VAL A 101 -16.54 -9.95 -1.98
C VAL A 101 -16.02 -11.04 -2.94
N ALA A 102 -16.27 -10.89 -4.24
CA ALA A 102 -15.76 -11.80 -5.27
C ALA A 102 -14.24 -11.70 -5.49
N GLY A 103 -13.53 -10.78 -4.81
CA GLY A 103 -12.09 -10.56 -4.98
C GLY A 103 -11.73 -9.94 -6.34
N ARG A 104 -12.72 -9.36 -7.04
CA ARG A 104 -12.49 -8.69 -8.33
C ARG A 104 -12.20 -7.21 -8.05
N GLU A 105 -10.93 -6.84 -8.13
CA GLU A 105 -10.52 -5.43 -8.03
C GLU A 105 -11.16 -4.60 -9.16
N LEU A 106 -11.53 -3.35 -8.87
CA LEU A 106 -11.91 -2.40 -9.91
C LEU A 106 -10.65 -1.92 -10.61
N THR A 107 -10.28 -2.64 -11.67
CA THR A 107 -9.42 -2.09 -12.71
C THR A 107 -10.23 -1.06 -13.50
N LEU A 108 -10.46 0.11 -12.91
CA LEU A 108 -10.83 1.29 -13.68
C LEU A 108 -9.65 1.54 -14.62
N ARG A 109 -9.85 1.27 -15.92
CA ARG A 109 -8.97 1.74 -17.00
C ARG A 109 -9.02 3.27 -16.96
N ALA A 110 -8.20 3.86 -16.09
CA ALA A 110 -7.96 5.29 -16.11
C ALA A 110 -7.33 5.62 -17.47
N PRO A 111 -7.69 6.76 -18.09
CA PRO A 111 -6.94 7.27 -19.22
C PRO A 111 -5.48 7.38 -18.76
N ARG A 112 -4.53 6.87 -19.56
CA ARG A 112 -3.10 6.99 -19.29
C ARG A 112 -2.72 8.47 -19.28
N LEU A 113 -2.91 9.15 -18.15
CA LEU A 113 -2.20 10.38 -17.83
C LEU A 113 -0.75 9.94 -17.67
N GLY A 114 0.09 10.28 -18.66
CA GLY A 114 1.40 9.71 -18.94
C GLY A 114 2.49 9.95 -17.90
N ALA A 115 2.23 9.64 -16.63
CA ALA A 115 3.22 9.57 -15.58
C ALA A 115 2.94 8.31 -14.76
N ALA A 116 3.93 7.41 -14.67
CA ALA A 116 3.99 6.46 -13.58
C ALA A 116 3.75 7.23 -12.26
N PRO A 117 3.10 6.65 -11.23
CA PRO A 117 2.83 7.36 -9.97
C PRO A 117 4.16 7.82 -9.35
N SER A 118 4.58 9.03 -9.68
CA SER A 118 5.85 9.55 -9.20
C SER A 118 5.73 9.78 -7.70
N SER A 119 6.83 9.64 -6.97
CA SER A 119 6.92 9.88 -5.53
C SER A 119 6.64 11.35 -5.13
N SER A 120 6.22 12.20 -6.08
CA SER A 120 5.89 13.61 -5.93
C SER A 120 4.68 13.86 -5.03
N ALA A 121 4.66 15.03 -4.37
CA ALA A 121 3.51 15.52 -3.62
C ALA A 121 2.24 15.62 -4.48
N TRP A 122 2.39 15.84 -5.79
CA TRP A 122 1.27 15.94 -6.74
C TRP A 122 0.52 14.62 -6.90
N SER A 123 1.24 13.51 -7.03
CA SER A 123 0.63 12.17 -7.10
C SER A 123 -0.13 11.82 -5.82
N MET A 124 0.34 12.30 -4.66
CA MET A 124 -0.36 12.11 -3.38
C MET A 124 -1.62 12.96 -3.28
N ALA A 125 -1.59 14.19 -3.79
CA ALA A 125 -2.78 15.02 -3.90
C ALA A 125 -3.80 14.37 -4.83
N GLY A 126 -3.37 13.86 -5.99
CA GLY A 126 -4.22 13.12 -6.93
C GLY A 126 -4.81 11.83 -6.32
N TYR A 127 -4.03 11.09 -5.56
CA TYR A 127 -4.54 9.96 -4.79
C TYR A 127 -5.56 10.41 -3.71
N GLY A 128 -5.28 11.51 -3.01
CA GLY A 128 -6.22 12.14 -2.09
C GLY A 128 -7.54 12.52 -2.76
N VAL A 129 -7.52 13.04 -3.99
CA VAL A 129 -8.72 13.33 -4.80
C VAL A 129 -9.51 12.05 -5.09
N ALA A 130 -8.86 11.00 -5.57
CA ALA A 130 -9.51 9.73 -5.87
C ALA A 130 -10.16 9.12 -4.61
N TYR A 131 -9.44 9.13 -3.49
CA TYR A 131 -9.96 8.71 -2.20
C TYR A 131 -11.13 9.59 -1.75
N ALA A 132 -11.05 10.91 -1.92
CA ALA A 132 -12.12 11.83 -1.56
C ALA A 132 -13.41 11.49 -2.31
N ILE A 133 -13.33 11.26 -3.62
CA ILE A 133 -14.49 10.94 -4.46
C ILE A 133 -15.13 9.62 -4.00
N ALA A 134 -14.32 8.59 -3.76
CA ALA A 134 -14.81 7.30 -3.28
C ALA A 134 -15.43 7.42 -1.88
N SER A 135 -14.74 8.11 -0.96
CA SER A 135 -15.21 8.35 0.42
C SER A 135 -16.52 9.15 0.44
N LEU A 136 -16.59 10.22 -0.35
CA LEU A 136 -17.74 11.11 -0.47
C LEU A 136 -19.00 10.35 -0.81
N SER A 137 -18.95 9.36 -1.72
CA SER A 137 -20.12 8.54 -2.09
C SER A 137 -20.84 7.90 -0.90
N CYS A 138 -20.10 7.62 0.18
CA CYS A 138 -20.60 6.96 1.38
C CYS A 138 -20.72 7.90 2.58
N THR A 139 -20.23 9.14 2.48
CA THR A 139 -20.28 10.15 3.54
C THR A 139 -21.01 11.43 3.14
N VAL A 140 -21.67 11.47 1.97
CA VAL A 140 -22.49 12.62 1.55
C VAL A 140 -23.48 13.02 2.65
N ALA A 141 -24.22 12.06 3.20
CA ALA A 141 -25.25 12.35 4.21
C ALA A 141 -24.69 13.01 5.49
N PRO A 142 -23.69 12.43 6.20
CA PRO A 142 -23.12 13.08 7.38
C PRO A 142 -22.39 14.39 7.05
N PHE A 143 -21.80 14.51 5.84
CA PHE A 143 -21.19 15.76 5.40
C PHE A 143 -22.23 16.87 5.20
N LEU A 144 -23.32 16.57 4.48
CA LEU A 144 -24.40 17.52 4.27
C LEU A 144 -25.09 17.90 5.58
N ALA A 145 -25.32 16.95 6.49
CA ALA A 145 -25.88 17.23 7.81
C ALA A 145 -25.03 18.22 8.62
N MET A 146 -23.70 18.02 8.62
CA MET A 146 -22.76 18.95 9.27
C MET A 146 -22.72 20.30 8.55
N ALA A 147 -22.66 20.29 7.22
CA ALA A 147 -22.59 21.52 6.42
C ALA A 147 -23.84 22.37 6.64
N THR A 148 -25.04 21.81 6.43
CA THR A 148 -26.30 22.54 6.62
C THR A 148 -26.47 23.03 8.05
N SER A 149 -26.16 22.19 9.05
CA SER A 149 -26.22 22.60 10.47
C SER A 149 -25.29 23.76 10.78
N THR A 150 -24.07 23.78 10.25
CA THR A 150 -23.08 24.81 10.60
C THR A 150 -23.31 26.11 9.83
N PHE A 151 -23.64 26.01 8.54
CA PHE A 151 -23.94 27.19 7.71
C PHE A 151 -25.18 27.94 8.22
N THR A 152 -26.18 27.21 8.73
CA THR A 152 -27.38 27.81 9.32
C THR A 152 -27.13 28.40 10.71
N SER A 153 -26.30 27.77 11.55
CA SER A 153 -26.05 28.23 12.93
C SER A 153 -24.99 29.32 13.06
N SER A 154 -23.95 29.29 12.20
CA SER A 154 -22.71 30.06 12.42
C SER A 154 -22.26 30.85 11.18
N GLY A 155 -23.11 30.92 10.16
CA GLY A 155 -22.85 31.64 8.92
C GLY A 155 -21.66 31.07 8.12
N ILE A 156 -21.18 31.86 7.16
CA ILE A 156 -20.13 31.44 6.22
C ILE A 156 -18.81 31.13 6.93
N ALA A 157 -18.41 31.97 7.90
CA ALA A 157 -17.15 31.79 8.63
C ALA A 157 -17.15 30.51 9.48
N GLY A 158 -18.27 30.20 10.16
CA GLY A 158 -18.42 28.96 10.91
C GLY A 158 -18.44 27.73 10.00
N GLY A 159 -19.15 27.81 8.86
CA GLY A 159 -19.17 26.75 7.85
C GLY A 159 -17.78 26.44 7.29
N LEU A 160 -16.99 27.47 6.96
CA LEU A 160 -15.58 27.32 6.54
C LEU A 160 -14.72 26.68 7.63
N ALA A 161 -14.88 27.09 8.89
CA ALA A 161 -14.14 26.53 10.01
C ALA A 161 -14.47 25.04 10.25
N ALA A 162 -15.75 24.66 10.20
CA ALA A 162 -16.16 23.26 10.28
C ALA A 162 -15.69 22.45 9.07
N PHE A 163 -15.70 23.03 7.87
CA PHE A 163 -15.16 22.39 6.67
C PHE A 163 -13.67 22.05 6.81
N VAL A 164 -12.87 23.01 7.29
CA VAL A 164 -11.44 22.80 7.58
C VAL A 164 -11.27 21.76 8.70
N GLY A 165 -12.07 21.84 9.77
CA GLY A 165 -12.06 20.86 10.86
C GLY A 165 -12.34 19.43 10.39
N TYR A 166 -13.31 19.25 9.49
CA TYR A 166 -13.61 17.96 8.86
C TYR A 166 -12.45 17.43 8.03
N GLY A 167 -11.84 18.27 7.19
CA GLY A 167 -10.65 17.90 6.40
C GLY A 167 -9.46 17.52 7.28
N VAL A 168 -9.19 18.29 8.34
CA VAL A 168 -8.15 18.01 9.34
C VAL A 168 -8.42 16.70 10.07
N GLY A 169 -9.68 16.43 10.45
CA GLY A 169 -10.10 15.19 11.09
C GLY A 169 -9.80 13.96 10.22
N MET A 170 -10.06 14.04 8.91
CA MET A 170 -9.69 12.97 7.96
C MET A 170 -8.18 12.83 7.81
N GLY A 171 -7.48 13.95 7.63
CA GLY A 171 -6.02 14.00 7.48
C GLY A 171 -5.28 13.40 8.68
N LEU A 172 -5.77 13.66 9.89
CA LEU A 172 -5.20 13.14 11.13
C LEU A 172 -5.23 11.60 11.20
N VAL A 173 -6.36 10.99 10.84
CA VAL A 173 -6.48 9.52 10.82
C VAL A 173 -5.56 8.90 9.77
N VAL A 174 -5.55 9.45 8.55
CA VAL A 174 -4.67 8.97 7.47
C VAL A 174 -3.21 9.15 7.83
N GLY A 175 -2.84 10.28 8.44
CA GLY A 175 -1.49 10.56 8.90
C GLY A 175 -1.04 9.62 10.02
N LEU A 176 -1.90 9.34 11.00
CA LEU A 176 -1.62 8.36 12.05
C LEU A 176 -1.39 6.97 11.47
N LEU A 177 -2.22 6.53 10.52
CA LEU A 177 -2.03 5.26 9.81
C LEU A 177 -0.72 5.24 9.01
N ALA A 178 -0.42 6.32 8.29
CA ALA A 178 0.82 6.46 7.52
C ALA A 178 2.06 6.38 8.41
N VAL A 179 2.05 7.07 9.56
CA VAL A 179 3.14 7.01 10.55
C VAL A 179 3.23 5.63 11.18
N ALA A 180 2.11 5.01 11.54
CA ALA A 180 2.08 3.65 12.11
C ALA A 180 2.69 2.62 11.15
N VAL A 181 2.44 2.76 9.85
CA VAL A 181 3.01 1.91 8.81
C VAL A 181 4.48 2.24 8.58
N ALA A 182 4.85 3.52 8.49
CA ALA A 182 6.25 3.94 8.31
C ALA A 182 7.17 3.54 9.47
N LEU A 183 6.63 3.46 10.69
CA LEU A 183 7.34 2.97 11.87
C LEU A 183 7.22 1.45 12.06
N GLY A 184 6.25 0.82 11.39
CA GLY A 184 6.07 -0.61 11.36
C GLY A 184 7.16 -1.30 10.55
N GLY A 185 8.01 -2.10 11.21
CA GLY A 185 9.01 -2.91 10.49
C GLY A 185 8.35 -3.93 9.54
N ASP A 186 9.15 -4.62 8.73
CA ASP A 186 8.68 -5.51 7.66
C ASP A 186 7.69 -6.59 8.13
N ALA A 187 7.76 -6.98 9.40
CA ALA A 187 6.81 -7.90 10.01
C ALA A 187 5.37 -7.34 10.03
N LEU A 188 5.20 -6.04 10.29
CA LEU A 188 3.89 -5.38 10.25
C LEU A 188 3.38 -5.29 8.82
N VAL A 189 4.24 -4.90 7.88
CA VAL A 189 3.90 -4.79 6.45
C VAL A 189 3.52 -6.14 5.86
N ARG A 190 4.28 -7.22 6.16
CA ARG A 190 3.92 -8.59 5.75
C ARG A 190 2.60 -9.05 6.34
N ARG A 191 2.32 -8.72 7.61
CA ARG A 191 1.07 -9.11 8.26
C ARG A 191 -0.13 -8.31 7.74
N ALA A 192 0.05 -7.02 7.48
CA ALA A 192 -0.94 -6.18 6.82
C ALA A 192 -1.29 -6.72 5.43
N ARG A 193 -0.28 -7.06 4.61
CA ARG A 193 -0.48 -7.68 3.29
C ARG A 193 -1.24 -9.01 3.35
N ARG A 194 -1.00 -9.85 4.37
CA ARG A 194 -1.75 -11.12 4.56
C ARG A 194 -3.19 -10.92 5.03
N LEU A 195 -3.45 -9.88 5.82
CA LEU A 195 -4.80 -9.55 6.30
C LEU A 195 -5.63 -8.79 5.25
N LEU A 196 -4.97 -8.11 4.30
CA LEU A 196 -5.60 -7.25 3.32
C LEU A 196 -6.73 -7.91 2.51
N PRO A 197 -6.59 -9.15 1.99
CA PRO A 197 -7.67 -9.81 1.25
C PRO A 197 -8.91 -10.07 2.12
N HIS A 198 -8.70 -10.34 3.41
CA HIS A 198 -9.78 -10.57 4.37
C HIS A 198 -10.48 -9.26 4.71
N VAL A 199 -9.71 -8.18 4.90
CA VAL A 199 -10.26 -6.84 5.13
C VAL A 199 -11.07 -6.37 3.92
N SER A 200 -10.56 -6.55 2.70
CA SER A 200 -11.28 -6.18 1.47
C SER A 200 -12.62 -6.92 1.33
N ARG A 201 -12.64 -8.24 1.57
CA ARG A 201 -13.87 -9.04 1.56
C ARG A 201 -14.84 -8.63 2.66
N ALA A 202 -14.34 -8.38 3.88
CA ALA A 202 -15.16 -7.91 5.00
C ALA A 202 -15.79 -6.55 4.71
N SER A 203 -15.01 -5.61 4.16
CA SER A 203 -15.51 -4.30 3.70
C SER A 203 -16.55 -4.45 2.58
N GLY A 204 -16.36 -5.41 1.66
CA GLY A 204 -17.33 -5.74 0.63
C GLY A 204 -18.67 -6.21 1.20
N VAL A 205 -18.66 -7.12 2.19
CA VAL A 205 -19.87 -7.59 2.88
C VAL A 205 -20.59 -6.44 3.58
N LEU A 206 -19.83 -5.61 4.31
CA LEU A 206 -20.38 -4.44 4.99
C LEU A 206 -20.99 -3.46 3.98
N LEU A 207 -20.35 -3.26 2.83
CA LEU A 207 -20.84 -2.37 1.77
C LEU A 207 -22.12 -2.89 1.10
N VAL A 208 -22.25 -4.21 0.90
CA VAL A 208 -23.50 -4.83 0.42
C VAL A 208 -24.62 -4.61 1.42
N ALA A 209 -24.36 -4.84 2.72
CA ALA A 209 -25.36 -4.64 3.77
C ALA A 209 -25.80 -3.16 3.85
N ALA A 210 -24.83 -2.23 3.84
CA ALA A 210 -25.10 -0.80 3.86
C ALA A 210 -25.86 -0.34 2.60
N GLY A 211 -25.44 -0.77 1.40
CA GLY A 211 -26.12 -0.46 0.14
C GLY A 211 -27.55 -1.01 0.10
N GLY A 212 -27.77 -2.22 0.64
CA GLY A 212 -29.09 -2.81 0.81
C GLY A 212 -30.00 -1.98 1.69
N TYR A 213 -29.51 -1.52 2.85
CA TYR A 213 -30.26 -0.64 3.73
C TYR A 213 -30.56 0.72 3.07
N VAL A 214 -29.58 1.34 2.41
CA VAL A 214 -29.78 2.62 1.70
C VAL A 214 -30.83 2.48 0.57
N ALA A 215 -30.77 1.41 -0.21
CA ALA A 215 -31.78 1.13 -1.24
C ALA A 215 -33.16 0.91 -0.63
N TYR A 216 -33.26 0.16 0.47
CA TYR A 216 -34.50 -0.05 1.21
C TYR A 216 -35.10 1.28 1.71
N TYR A 217 -34.28 2.12 2.34
CA TYR A 217 -34.70 3.43 2.83
C TYR A 217 -35.17 4.36 1.69
N GLY A 218 -34.49 4.36 0.54
CA GLY A 218 -34.93 5.13 -0.62
C GLY A 218 -36.29 4.67 -1.17
N VAL A 219 -36.55 3.36 -1.18
CA VAL A 219 -37.87 2.80 -1.56
C VAL A 219 -38.95 3.17 -0.54
N TYR A 220 -38.61 3.17 0.75
CA TYR A 220 -39.50 3.66 1.80
C TYR A 220 -39.87 5.13 1.60
N GLU A 221 -38.90 6.02 1.36
CA GLU A 221 -39.18 7.44 1.08
C GLU A 221 -40.09 7.63 -0.14
N LEU A 222 -39.87 6.84 -1.21
CA LEU A 222 -40.73 6.85 -2.39
C LEU A 222 -42.16 6.42 -2.05
N ARG A 223 -42.33 5.37 -1.23
CA ARG A 223 -43.63 4.86 -0.79
C ARG A 223 -44.39 5.89 0.05
N VAL A 224 -43.74 6.48 1.05
CA VAL A 224 -44.34 7.48 1.94
C VAL A 224 -44.74 8.73 1.15
N ARG A 225 -43.90 9.19 0.21
CA ARG A 225 -44.23 10.33 -0.66
C ARG A 225 -45.38 10.04 -1.64
N ALA A 226 -45.56 8.79 -2.03
CA ALA A 226 -46.71 8.36 -2.82
C ALA A 226 -48.01 8.24 -1.99
N GLY A 227 -47.98 8.59 -0.70
CA GLY A 227 -49.13 8.51 0.21
C GLY A 227 -49.31 7.15 0.87
N GLY A 228 -48.29 6.28 0.85
CA GLY A 228 -48.30 5.00 1.54
C GLY A 228 -48.09 5.11 3.05
N ASP A 229 -48.29 4.00 3.76
CA ASP A 229 -48.13 3.91 5.22
C ASP A 229 -46.67 4.22 5.65
N PRO A 230 -46.45 5.19 6.56
CA PRO A 230 -45.13 5.50 7.10
C PRO A 230 -44.64 4.49 8.16
N ALA A 231 -45.46 3.56 8.63
CA ALA A 231 -45.00 2.56 9.60
C ALA A 231 -44.07 1.54 8.93
N ASP A 232 -42.82 1.44 9.40
CA ASP A 232 -41.86 0.45 8.93
C ASP A 232 -40.97 -0.06 10.09
N PRO A 233 -41.13 -1.33 10.50
CA PRO A 233 -40.44 -1.85 11.68
C PRO A 233 -38.92 -1.89 11.53
N VAL A 234 -38.40 -1.98 10.30
CA VAL A 234 -36.95 -2.00 10.05
C VAL A 234 -36.36 -0.61 10.27
N ILE A 235 -37.03 0.42 9.78
CA ILE A 235 -36.59 1.81 9.92
C ILE A 235 -36.78 2.29 11.36
N ASP A 236 -37.90 1.96 11.99
CA ASP A 236 -38.16 2.34 13.39
C ASP A 236 -37.10 1.74 14.32
N THR A 237 -36.78 0.45 14.15
CA THR A 237 -35.71 -0.21 14.91
C THR A 237 -34.34 0.42 14.63
N ALA A 238 -34.05 0.79 13.38
CA ALA A 238 -32.80 1.42 13.02
C ALA A 238 -32.66 2.82 13.64
N LEU A 239 -33.73 3.62 13.63
CA LEU A 239 -33.78 4.95 14.25
C LEU A 239 -33.66 4.85 15.78
N GLU A 240 -34.30 3.86 16.40
CA GLU A 240 -34.17 3.62 17.85
C GLU A 240 -32.74 3.23 18.23
N LEU A 241 -32.13 2.31 17.47
CA LEU A 241 -30.75 1.89 17.68
C LEU A 241 -29.78 3.06 17.47
N GLN A 242 -29.98 3.86 16.43
CA GLN A 242 -29.20 5.07 16.16
C GLN A 242 -29.35 6.09 17.29
N GLY A 243 -30.56 6.30 17.81
CA GLY A 243 -30.82 7.19 18.94
C GLY A 243 -30.10 6.73 20.21
N ARG A 244 -30.12 5.43 20.52
CA ARG A 244 -29.39 4.84 21.66
C ARG A 244 -27.87 5.00 21.51
N LEU A 245 -27.33 4.71 20.33
CA LEU A 245 -25.89 4.87 20.04
C LEU A 245 -25.47 6.34 20.10
N SER A 246 -26.26 7.25 19.52
CA SER A 246 -26.00 8.68 19.57
C SER A 246 -26.03 9.19 21.01
N GLY A 247 -27.00 8.75 21.81
CA GLY A 247 -27.09 9.08 23.24
C GLY A 247 -25.84 8.65 24.00
N LEU A 248 -25.39 7.40 23.81
CA LEU A 248 -24.16 6.89 24.44
C LEU A 248 -22.92 7.73 24.06
N VAL A 249 -22.81 8.16 22.80
CA VAL A 249 -21.70 9.00 22.32
C VAL A 249 -21.77 10.40 22.92
N THR A 250 -22.96 11.00 22.98
CA THR A 250 -23.18 12.32 23.58
C THR A 250 -22.91 12.29 25.10
N ASP A 251 -23.34 11.23 25.80
CA ASP A 251 -23.14 11.04 27.23
C ASP A 251 -21.68 10.73 27.61
N ALA A 252 -20.95 10.05 26.71
CA ALA A 252 -19.52 9.85 26.88
C ALA A 252 -18.74 11.17 26.83
N GLY A 253 -19.19 12.11 26.01
CA GLY A 253 -18.55 13.40 25.78
C GLY A 253 -17.28 13.30 24.92
N PRO A 254 -16.95 14.34 24.14
CA PRO A 254 -15.85 14.32 23.16
C PRO A 254 -14.48 14.06 23.82
N ALA A 255 -14.27 14.58 25.03
CA ALA A 255 -13.01 14.40 25.77
C ALA A 255 -12.69 12.93 26.05
N ARG A 256 -13.69 12.11 26.40
CA ARG A 256 -13.45 10.68 26.71
C ARG A 256 -13.12 9.88 25.46
N LEU A 257 -13.75 10.19 24.33
CA LEU A 257 -13.46 9.55 23.04
C LEU A 257 -12.03 9.85 22.57
N VAL A 258 -11.58 11.10 22.73
CA VAL A 258 -10.19 11.50 22.44
C VAL A 258 -9.20 10.75 23.34
N VAL A 259 -9.50 10.61 24.64
CA VAL A 259 -8.65 9.85 25.57
C VAL A 259 -8.56 8.38 25.17
N VAL A 260 -9.68 7.74 24.81
CA VAL A 260 -9.69 6.34 24.35
C VAL A 260 -8.85 6.18 23.08
N ALA A 261 -9.02 7.06 22.10
CA ALA A 261 -8.23 7.05 20.87
C ALA A 261 -6.73 7.24 21.16
N ALA A 262 -6.37 8.20 22.03
CA ALA A 262 -5.00 8.45 22.44
C ALA A 262 -4.37 7.23 23.16
N VAL A 263 -5.14 6.55 24.02
CA VAL A 263 -4.69 5.32 24.70
C VAL A 263 -4.45 4.19 23.71
N VAL A 264 -5.34 4.00 22.72
CA VAL A 264 -5.15 2.96 21.68
C VAL A 264 -3.90 3.24 20.85
N VAL A 265 -3.70 4.50 20.45
CA VAL A 265 -2.49 4.92 19.71
C VAL A 265 -1.24 4.71 20.56
N ALA A 266 -1.25 5.13 21.82
CA ALA A 266 -0.13 4.98 22.74
C ALA A 266 0.20 3.50 23.00
N ALA A 267 -0.80 2.65 23.22
CA ALA A 267 -0.64 1.22 23.39
C ALA A 267 -0.04 0.57 22.13
N GLY A 268 -0.51 0.96 20.93
CA GLY A 268 0.07 0.53 19.67
C GLY A 268 1.54 0.93 19.54
N LEU A 269 1.87 2.17 19.89
CA LEU A 269 3.23 2.70 19.85
C LEU A 269 4.16 1.94 20.82
N VAL A 270 3.72 1.75 22.06
CA VAL A 270 4.44 0.97 23.09
C VAL A 270 4.68 -0.46 22.61
N LEU A 271 3.68 -1.11 22.01
CA LEU A 271 3.80 -2.47 21.52
C LEU A 271 4.82 -2.59 20.37
N VAL A 272 4.91 -1.58 19.51
CA VAL A 272 5.94 -1.48 18.46
C VAL A 272 7.33 -1.25 19.07
N LEU A 273 7.45 -0.34 20.04
CA LEU A 273 8.72 -0.04 20.71
C LEU A 273 9.24 -1.25 21.51
N VAL A 274 8.39 -1.94 22.26
CA VAL A 274 8.73 -3.16 23.01
C VAL A 274 9.17 -4.28 22.08
N ARG A 275 8.50 -4.46 20.93
CA ARG A 275 8.92 -5.45 19.91
C ARG A 275 10.27 -5.11 19.30
N ARG A 276 10.56 -3.83 19.02
CA ARG A 276 11.89 -3.37 18.56
C ARG A 276 12.97 -3.62 19.62
N HIS A 277 12.66 -3.39 20.90
CA HIS A 277 13.63 -3.58 21.98
C HIS A 277 13.95 -5.06 22.24
N ARG A 278 12.95 -5.95 22.13
CA ARG A 278 13.15 -7.41 22.23
C ARG A 278 13.96 -7.99 21.07
N GLY A 279 13.90 -7.38 19.88
CA GLY A 279 14.74 -7.74 18.74
C GLY A 279 16.22 -7.36 18.92
N ARG A 280 16.50 -6.30 19.69
CA ARG A 280 17.87 -5.83 20.00
C ARG A 280 18.53 -6.52 21.19
N GLY A 281 17.76 -7.26 21.99
CA GLY A 281 18.20 -7.80 23.28
C GLY A 281 18.61 -9.28 23.30
N ARG A 282 18.86 -9.94 22.16
CA ARG A 282 19.49 -11.27 22.20
C ARG A 282 20.96 -11.08 22.59
N PRO A 283 21.40 -11.54 23.79
CA PRO A 283 22.80 -11.44 24.16
C PRO A 283 23.63 -12.29 23.19
N MET A 284 24.76 -11.76 22.73
CA MET A 284 25.79 -12.59 22.10
C MET A 284 26.14 -13.72 23.07
N ARG A 285 25.91 -14.97 22.65
CA ARG A 285 26.40 -16.13 23.39
C ARG A 285 27.91 -16.00 23.55
N SER A 286 28.39 -16.13 24.78
CA SER A 286 29.81 -15.96 25.10
C SER A 286 30.68 -16.95 24.32
N ALA A 287 31.91 -16.54 24.00
CA ALA A 287 32.89 -17.35 23.25
C ALA A 287 33.18 -18.75 23.88
N ARG A 288 32.81 -18.95 25.16
CA ARG A 288 32.89 -20.24 25.85
C ARG A 288 31.79 -21.22 25.41
N GLU A 289 30.58 -20.76 25.10
CA GLU A 289 29.52 -21.61 24.55
C GLU A 289 29.79 -22.00 23.09
N LEU A 290 30.47 -21.13 22.32
CA LEU A 290 30.91 -21.45 20.95
C LEU A 290 31.95 -22.58 20.92
N ARG A 291 32.87 -22.66 21.89
CA ARG A 291 33.89 -23.71 21.95
C ARG A 291 33.32 -25.07 22.36
N ALA A 292 32.27 -25.11 23.19
CA ALA A 292 31.58 -26.35 23.53
C ALA A 292 30.81 -26.95 22.33
N ALA A 293 30.37 -26.12 21.37
CA ALA A 293 29.65 -26.55 20.17
C ALA A 293 30.58 -27.05 19.03
N VAL A 294 31.90 -26.84 19.12
CA VAL A 294 32.90 -27.28 18.12
C VAL A 294 33.36 -28.72 18.38
N GLY A 295 33.25 -29.23 19.62
CA GLY A 295 33.74 -30.55 20.01
C GLY A 295 32.88 -31.75 19.57
N THR A 296 31.64 -31.52 19.12
CA THR A 296 30.67 -32.59 18.80
C THR A 296 30.21 -32.61 17.33
N ARG A 297 30.96 -31.97 16.43
CA ARG A 297 30.72 -32.00 14.97
C ARG A 297 31.23 -33.27 14.25
N ARG A 298 31.25 -34.42 14.93
CA ARG A 298 31.50 -35.73 14.27
C ARG A 298 30.32 -36.70 14.31
N ALA A 299 29.22 -36.39 14.99
CA ALA A 299 28.07 -37.29 15.10
C ALA A 299 26.74 -36.73 14.52
N TYR A 300 26.68 -35.46 14.10
CA TYR A 300 25.48 -34.85 13.49
C TYR A 300 25.50 -34.88 11.94
N ALA A 301 26.34 -35.73 11.33
CA ALA A 301 26.46 -35.85 9.88
C ALA A 301 25.46 -36.85 9.25
N ALA A 302 24.50 -37.40 10.02
CA ALA A 302 23.68 -38.52 9.53
C ALA A 302 22.15 -38.38 9.67
N SER A 303 21.57 -37.31 10.22
CA SER A 303 20.12 -37.36 10.57
C SER A 303 19.26 -36.10 10.34
N SER A 304 19.74 -35.03 9.71
CA SER A 304 18.89 -33.83 9.53
C SER A 304 18.87 -33.32 8.08
N ARG A 305 18.44 -34.20 7.17
CA ARG A 305 17.81 -33.76 5.92
C ARG A 305 16.41 -33.21 6.27
N ARG A 306 16.13 -31.98 5.84
CA ARG A 306 14.86 -31.20 5.86
C ARG A 306 14.81 -30.09 6.91
N GLY A 307 15.01 -28.86 6.41
CA GLY A 307 14.76 -27.62 7.13
C GLY A 307 15.71 -26.53 6.66
N VAL A 308 15.47 -25.95 5.48
CA VAL A 308 16.18 -24.77 4.98
C VAL A 308 16.01 -23.65 6.02
N ALA A 309 17.08 -23.33 6.73
CA ALA A 309 17.15 -22.13 7.56
C ALA A 309 17.10 -20.92 6.61
N GLY A 310 16.14 -20.01 6.85
CA GLY A 310 15.85 -18.90 5.96
C GLY A 310 17.06 -18.00 5.73
N VAL A 311 17.47 -17.92 4.47
CA VAL A 311 18.41 -16.93 3.94
C VAL A 311 17.90 -15.53 4.25
N ALA A 312 18.78 -14.62 4.71
CA ALA A 312 18.41 -13.22 4.93
C ALA A 312 17.97 -12.57 3.60
N GLY A 313 17.01 -11.65 3.64
CA GLY A 313 16.45 -11.02 2.44
C GLY A 313 17.13 -9.70 2.10
N ILE A 314 17.54 -9.54 0.85
CA ILE A 314 17.89 -8.25 0.25
C ILE A 314 16.65 -7.72 -0.45
N GLU A 315 16.36 -6.43 -0.29
CA GLU A 315 15.29 -5.77 -1.02
C GLU A 315 15.86 -5.22 -2.33
N LEU A 316 15.49 -5.83 -3.45
CA LEU A 316 15.87 -5.46 -4.81
C LEU A 316 14.68 -4.79 -5.51
N ARG A 317 14.90 -3.64 -6.15
CA ARG A 317 13.87 -2.86 -6.85
C ARG A 317 14.42 -2.23 -8.11
N SER A 318 13.51 -1.80 -8.99
CA SER A 318 13.83 -0.94 -10.13
C SER A 318 12.94 0.32 -10.09
N PRO A 319 13.49 1.52 -10.36
CA PRO A 319 12.68 2.70 -10.66
C PRO A 319 11.84 2.57 -11.94
N ASP A 320 12.24 1.67 -12.86
CA ASP A 320 11.64 1.54 -14.19
C ASP A 320 10.39 0.66 -14.22
N PHE A 321 10.32 -0.34 -13.32
CA PHE A 321 9.17 -1.23 -13.17
C PHE A 321 9.04 -1.79 -11.76
N SER A 322 7.80 -2.14 -11.40
CA SER A 322 7.50 -2.82 -10.13
C SER A 322 7.60 -4.34 -10.27
N ASP A 323 7.72 -5.04 -9.15
CA ASP A 323 7.71 -6.50 -9.12
C ASP A 323 6.45 -7.09 -9.77
N HIS A 324 6.65 -8.07 -10.65
CA HIS A 324 5.67 -8.67 -11.55
C HIS A 324 4.91 -7.69 -12.47
N ALA A 325 5.46 -6.50 -12.71
CA ALA A 325 4.89 -5.53 -13.65
C ALA A 325 5.60 -5.58 -15.02
N PRO A 326 4.96 -5.05 -16.09
CA PRO A 326 5.58 -4.96 -17.40
C PRO A 326 6.89 -4.14 -17.39
N ILE A 327 7.94 -4.68 -17.99
CA ILE A 327 9.20 -3.97 -18.24
C ILE A 327 8.97 -3.00 -19.41
N PRO A 328 9.38 -1.71 -19.29
CA PRO A 328 9.29 -0.75 -20.38
C PRO A 328 9.96 -1.22 -21.68
N GLY A 329 9.34 -0.93 -22.82
CA GLY A 329 9.80 -1.34 -24.16
C GLY A 329 11.28 -1.05 -24.43
N ARG A 330 11.79 0.10 -24.00
CA ARG A 330 13.20 0.49 -24.18
C ARG A 330 14.22 -0.53 -23.65
N HIS A 331 13.88 -1.33 -22.64
CA HIS A 331 14.79 -2.36 -22.12
C HIS A 331 14.79 -3.64 -22.96
N GLY A 332 13.85 -3.79 -23.90
CA GLY A 332 13.76 -4.90 -24.83
C GLY A 332 14.96 -4.96 -25.77
N HIS A 333 15.36 -6.18 -26.13
CA HIS A 333 16.55 -6.43 -26.95
C HIS A 333 16.45 -5.81 -28.35
N ASP A 334 15.28 -5.94 -28.98
CA ASP A 334 15.02 -5.43 -30.32
C ASP A 334 14.56 -3.96 -30.33
N GLU A 335 14.56 -3.31 -29.17
CA GLU A 335 14.14 -1.93 -28.95
C GLU A 335 15.39 -1.04 -28.74
N GLU A 336 15.56 -0.44 -27.56
CA GLU A 336 16.77 0.35 -27.25
C GLU A 336 17.84 -0.48 -26.52
N ASN A 337 17.50 -1.69 -26.06
CA ASN A 337 18.37 -2.62 -25.34
C ASN A 337 19.15 -1.98 -24.16
N VAL A 338 18.52 -1.06 -23.44
CA VAL A 338 19.14 -0.41 -22.27
C VAL A 338 18.87 -1.19 -20.99
N SER A 339 19.91 -1.44 -20.17
CA SER A 339 19.74 -2.14 -18.90
C SER A 339 18.86 -1.33 -17.94
N PRO A 340 17.92 -1.96 -17.21
CA PRO A 340 17.11 -1.24 -16.25
C PRO A 340 17.94 -0.76 -15.06
N SER A 341 17.55 0.39 -14.51
CA SER A 341 18.10 0.87 -13.24
C SER A 341 17.67 -0.08 -12.12
N LEU A 342 18.61 -0.47 -11.26
CA LEU A 342 18.33 -1.33 -10.10
C LEU A 342 18.86 -0.69 -8.82
N GLU A 343 18.08 -0.81 -7.75
CA GLU A 343 18.43 -0.35 -6.41
C GLU A 343 18.29 -1.50 -5.41
N TRP A 344 19.20 -1.58 -4.45
CA TRP A 344 19.14 -2.60 -3.41
C TRP A 344 19.50 -2.09 -2.02
N ILE A 345 18.81 -2.64 -1.01
CA ILE A 345 19.08 -2.37 0.40
C ILE A 345 19.00 -3.66 1.23
N GLY A 346 19.69 -3.65 2.37
CA GLY A 346 19.71 -4.81 3.27
C GLY A 346 20.80 -5.83 2.95
N VAL A 347 21.84 -5.43 2.23
CA VAL A 347 23.07 -6.24 2.07
C VAL A 347 23.71 -6.46 3.45
N PRO A 348 24.00 -7.71 3.85
CA PRO A 348 24.73 -8.01 5.09
C PRO A 348 26.10 -7.33 5.12
N VAL A 349 26.52 -6.85 6.30
CA VAL A 349 27.82 -6.16 6.46
C VAL A 349 29.00 -7.10 6.24
N GLU A 350 28.77 -8.41 6.39
CA GLU A 350 29.76 -9.47 6.18
C GLU A 350 29.92 -9.85 4.69
N ALA A 351 29.13 -9.26 3.79
CA ALA A 351 29.24 -9.52 2.36
C ALA A 351 30.54 -8.94 1.79
N VAL A 352 31.27 -9.76 1.05
CA VAL A 352 32.51 -9.37 0.37
C VAL A 352 32.23 -8.83 -1.03
N GLU A 353 31.25 -9.40 -1.72
CA GLU A 353 30.79 -8.93 -3.03
C GLU A 353 29.30 -9.25 -3.26
N LEU A 354 28.73 -8.65 -4.31
CA LEU A 354 27.42 -9.02 -4.84
C LEU A 354 27.54 -9.67 -6.22
N LEU A 355 26.59 -10.56 -6.49
CA LEU A 355 26.34 -11.16 -7.80
C LEU A 355 24.93 -10.79 -8.25
N LEU A 356 24.80 -10.23 -9.45
CA LEU A 356 23.52 -9.94 -10.11
C LEU A 356 23.30 -10.93 -11.26
N LEU A 357 22.12 -11.54 -11.32
CA LEU A 357 21.69 -12.47 -12.35
C LEU A 357 20.30 -12.06 -12.85
N CYS A 358 20.09 -11.96 -14.16
CA CYS A 358 18.77 -11.89 -14.78
C CYS A 358 18.59 -13.08 -15.72
N GLU A 359 17.51 -13.83 -15.55
CA GLU A 359 17.15 -14.96 -16.40
C GLU A 359 15.69 -14.92 -16.85
N ASP A 360 15.39 -15.56 -17.97
CA ASP A 360 14.03 -15.86 -18.45
C ASP A 360 13.79 -17.38 -18.35
N PRO A 361 13.02 -17.88 -17.35
CA PRO A 361 12.73 -19.29 -17.20
C PRO A 361 11.65 -19.80 -18.19
N ASP A 362 10.95 -18.89 -18.88
CA ASP A 362 9.86 -19.23 -19.81
C ASP A 362 10.34 -19.43 -21.25
N ALA A 363 11.62 -19.14 -21.53
CA ALA A 363 12.19 -19.32 -22.85
C ALA A 363 12.05 -20.79 -23.37
N PRO A 364 11.74 -21.01 -24.66
CA PRO A 364 11.44 -22.36 -25.20
C PRO A 364 12.54 -23.42 -25.02
N GLY A 365 13.79 -23.01 -24.78
CA GLY A 365 14.95 -23.88 -24.56
C GLY A 365 15.30 -24.13 -23.08
N GLY A 366 14.49 -23.64 -22.14
CA GLY A 366 14.83 -23.56 -20.72
C GLY A 366 15.39 -22.18 -20.36
N SER A 367 15.92 -22.03 -19.13
CA SER A 367 16.31 -20.72 -18.61
C SER A 367 17.34 -20.00 -19.49
N PHE A 368 17.00 -18.80 -19.96
CA PHE A 368 17.85 -17.97 -20.81
C PHE A 368 18.54 -16.87 -19.99
N LEU A 369 19.85 -16.73 -20.13
CA LEU A 369 20.62 -15.73 -19.38
C LEU A 369 20.55 -14.36 -20.05
N HIS A 370 19.96 -13.37 -19.39
CA HIS A 370 19.85 -11.99 -19.90
C HIS A 370 20.94 -11.06 -19.35
N TRP A 371 21.39 -11.29 -18.11
CA TRP A 371 22.45 -10.47 -17.51
C TRP A 371 23.14 -11.22 -16.38
N LEU A 372 24.48 -11.16 -16.34
CA LEU A 372 25.26 -11.69 -15.23
C LEU A 372 26.40 -10.72 -14.92
N VAL A 373 26.49 -10.33 -13.65
CA VAL A 373 27.52 -9.44 -13.14
C VAL A 373 28.03 -9.96 -11.80
N THR A 374 29.35 -10.07 -11.66
CA THR A 374 30.03 -10.53 -10.43
C THR A 374 31.00 -9.48 -9.90
N GLY A 375 31.51 -9.61 -8.68
CA GLY A 375 32.49 -8.67 -8.13
C GLY A 375 31.93 -7.28 -7.85
N ILE A 376 30.59 -7.15 -7.79
CA ILE A 376 29.95 -5.89 -7.47
C ILE A 376 30.30 -5.52 -6.03
N ASP A 377 30.64 -4.25 -5.78
CA ASP A 377 30.91 -3.74 -4.44
C ASP A 377 29.74 -4.02 -3.48
N ALA A 378 29.99 -4.75 -2.40
CA ALA A 378 29.01 -5.07 -1.36
C ALA A 378 28.45 -3.83 -0.64
N HIS A 379 29.12 -2.69 -0.72
CA HIS A 379 28.68 -1.42 -0.16
C HIS A 379 27.94 -0.52 -1.15
N SER A 380 27.86 -0.91 -2.43
CA SER A 380 27.04 -0.21 -3.42
C SER A 380 25.55 -0.41 -3.16
N GLY A 381 24.73 0.54 -3.59
CA GLY A 381 23.28 0.54 -3.39
C GLY A 381 22.45 0.38 -4.66
N GLY A 382 23.09 0.17 -5.82
CA GLY A 382 22.40 0.09 -7.09
C GLY A 382 23.31 0.20 -8.31
N VAL A 383 22.70 0.12 -9.48
CA VAL A 383 23.28 0.39 -10.80
C VAL A 383 22.33 1.31 -11.57
N PRO A 384 22.83 2.42 -12.15
CA PRO A 384 22.00 3.29 -12.96
C PRO A 384 21.60 2.59 -14.27
N GLU A 385 20.56 3.12 -14.93
CA GLU A 385 20.19 2.70 -16.28
C GLU A 385 21.39 2.81 -17.23
N HIS A 386 21.56 1.81 -18.10
CA HIS A 386 22.68 1.73 -19.04
C HIS A 386 24.07 1.82 -18.36
N GLY A 387 24.16 1.39 -17.11
CA GLY A 387 25.39 1.36 -16.33
C GLY A 387 25.86 -0.06 -16.00
N THR A 388 27.13 -0.15 -15.63
CA THR A 388 27.70 -1.33 -14.98
C THR A 388 27.71 -1.09 -13.46
N PRO A 389 27.30 -2.07 -12.63
CA PRO A 389 27.38 -1.93 -11.18
C PRO A 389 28.82 -1.60 -10.71
N PRO A 390 29.01 -0.84 -9.61
CA PRO A 390 30.35 -0.47 -9.13
C PRO A 390 31.24 -1.69 -8.88
N LEU A 391 32.46 -1.69 -9.45
CA LEU A 391 33.42 -2.81 -9.47
C LEU A 391 32.93 -4.09 -10.18
N GLY A 392 31.69 -4.09 -10.67
CA GLY A 392 31.07 -5.23 -11.32
C GLY A 392 31.77 -5.60 -12.62
N ARG A 393 32.05 -6.90 -12.78
CA ARG A 393 32.46 -7.51 -14.04
C ARG A 393 31.25 -8.12 -14.71
N GLU A 394 30.89 -7.59 -15.88
CA GLU A 394 29.85 -8.17 -16.73
C GLU A 394 30.36 -9.40 -17.46
N TRP A 395 29.46 -10.35 -17.68
CA TRP A 395 29.72 -11.60 -18.38
C TRP A 395 28.96 -11.66 -19.71
N ARG A 396 29.30 -12.65 -20.54
CA ARG A 396 28.52 -12.92 -21.75
C ARG A 396 27.14 -13.44 -21.38
N ASN A 397 26.12 -12.92 -22.04
CA ASN A 397 24.73 -13.35 -21.90
C ASN A 397 24.38 -14.43 -22.95
N GLY A 398 23.14 -14.91 -22.93
CA GLY A 398 22.65 -15.94 -23.86
C GLY A 398 22.61 -15.52 -25.33
N PHE A 399 22.71 -14.23 -25.64
CA PHE A 399 22.88 -13.72 -27.01
C PHE A 399 24.35 -13.72 -27.48
N GLY A 400 25.30 -14.04 -26.59
CA GLY A 400 26.74 -13.99 -26.85
C GLY A 400 27.37 -12.61 -26.65
N GLU A 401 26.57 -11.64 -26.21
CA GLU A 401 26.96 -10.25 -25.97
C GLU A 401 27.45 -10.05 -24.54
N LEU A 402 28.33 -9.07 -24.31
CA LEU A 402 28.80 -8.73 -22.97
C LEU A 402 27.77 -7.83 -22.27
N GLY A 403 27.33 -8.20 -21.06
CA GLY A 403 26.41 -7.39 -20.26
C GLY A 403 24.93 -7.66 -20.54
N TRP A 404 24.11 -6.63 -20.41
CA TRP A 404 22.65 -6.72 -20.55
C TRP A 404 22.23 -7.06 -21.97
N GLY A 405 21.44 -8.11 -22.12
CA GLY A 405 20.64 -8.39 -23.32
C GLY A 405 19.17 -8.40 -22.94
N GLY A 406 18.39 -7.52 -23.53
CA GLY A 406 17.01 -7.26 -23.14
C GLY A 406 16.03 -8.43 -23.39
N PRO A 407 14.77 -8.30 -22.93
CA PRO A 407 13.68 -9.17 -23.31
C PRO A 407 13.49 -9.29 -24.83
N ALA A 408 13.31 -10.51 -25.32
CA ALA A 408 13.05 -10.80 -26.72
C ALA A 408 12.14 -12.04 -26.89
N PRO A 409 10.99 -12.13 -26.19
CA PRO A 409 10.14 -13.32 -26.27
C PRO A 409 9.60 -13.49 -27.70
N PRO A 410 9.28 -14.73 -28.14
CA PRO A 410 8.69 -14.95 -29.46
C PRO A 410 7.40 -14.13 -29.66
N PRO A 411 7.15 -13.57 -30.86
CA PRO A 411 5.92 -12.83 -31.12
C PRO A 411 4.67 -13.70 -30.93
N GLY A 412 3.72 -13.21 -30.13
CA GLY A 412 2.46 -13.90 -29.86
C GLY A 412 2.49 -14.91 -28.71
N ASP A 413 3.64 -15.15 -28.07
CA ASP A 413 3.70 -15.88 -26.80
C ASP A 413 3.04 -15.09 -25.66
N ASP A 414 2.68 -15.78 -24.58
CA ASP A 414 2.28 -15.13 -23.33
C ASP A 414 3.43 -14.26 -22.78
N ALA A 415 3.16 -13.38 -21.83
CA ALA A 415 4.23 -12.58 -21.23
C ALA A 415 5.24 -13.47 -20.48
N HIS A 416 6.50 -13.39 -20.87
CA HIS A 416 7.61 -14.07 -20.19
C HIS A 416 8.03 -13.33 -18.92
N HIS A 417 8.57 -14.07 -17.95
CA HIS A 417 9.11 -13.56 -16.69
C HIS A 417 10.62 -13.33 -16.80
N TYR A 418 11.08 -12.15 -16.41
CA TYR A 418 12.50 -11.81 -16.34
C TYR A 418 12.87 -11.67 -14.86
N VAL A 419 13.58 -12.66 -14.34
CA VAL A 419 13.84 -12.81 -12.90
C VAL A 419 15.23 -12.32 -12.55
N PHE A 420 15.28 -11.10 -12.03
CA PHE A 420 16.48 -10.50 -11.45
C PHE A 420 16.71 -11.04 -10.04
N ARG A 421 17.91 -11.55 -9.78
CA ARG A 421 18.37 -12.01 -8.46
C ARG A 421 19.68 -11.34 -8.11
N LEU A 422 19.72 -10.79 -6.91
CA LEU A 422 20.92 -10.23 -6.33
C LEU A 422 21.33 -11.08 -5.14
N TYR A 423 22.56 -11.55 -5.12
CA TYR A 423 23.13 -12.36 -4.05
C TYR A 423 24.20 -11.57 -3.33
N ALA A 424 24.19 -11.61 -2.00
CA ALA A 424 25.31 -11.17 -1.19
C ALA A 424 26.14 -12.38 -0.79
N LEU A 425 27.43 -12.35 -1.11
CA LEU A 425 28.33 -13.49 -0.98
C LEU A 425 29.37 -13.25 0.12
N SER A 426 29.74 -14.30 0.85
CA SER A 426 30.76 -14.25 1.90
C SER A 426 32.20 -14.27 1.38
N GLU A 427 32.38 -14.58 0.10
CA GLU A 427 33.68 -14.67 -0.58
C GLU A 427 33.53 -14.33 -2.07
N PRO A 428 34.61 -13.93 -2.75
CA PRO A 428 34.57 -13.64 -4.18
C PRO A 428 34.18 -14.86 -5.02
N VAL A 429 33.30 -14.66 -6.00
CA VAL A 429 32.80 -15.74 -6.85
C VAL A 429 33.76 -16.01 -8.02
N GLU A 430 34.02 -17.29 -8.25
CA GLU A 430 34.73 -17.76 -9.44
C GLU A 430 33.75 -18.50 -10.35
N LEU A 431 33.78 -18.14 -11.63
CA LEU A 431 32.95 -18.73 -12.68
C LEU A 431 33.83 -19.14 -13.86
N PRO A 432 33.43 -20.16 -14.63
CA PRO A 432 34.11 -20.54 -15.87
C PRO A 432 34.02 -19.42 -16.93
N GLU A 433 34.79 -19.52 -18.02
CA GLU A 433 34.86 -18.48 -19.07
C GLU A 433 33.50 -18.17 -19.72
N ASP A 434 32.63 -19.19 -19.87
CA ASP A 434 31.29 -19.07 -20.43
C ASP A 434 30.26 -19.65 -19.43
N PRO A 435 29.87 -18.88 -18.40
CA PRO A 435 29.04 -19.39 -17.32
C PRO A 435 27.59 -19.57 -17.75
N SER A 436 27.05 -20.76 -17.50
CA SER A 436 25.61 -20.98 -17.57
C SER A 436 24.88 -20.38 -16.35
N VAL A 437 23.57 -20.22 -16.48
CA VAL A 437 22.68 -19.91 -15.35
C VAL A 437 22.91 -20.86 -14.15
N GLN A 438 23.14 -22.15 -14.42
CA GLN A 438 23.39 -23.15 -13.38
C GLN A 438 24.75 -22.98 -12.70
N ASP A 439 25.76 -22.48 -13.42
CA ASP A 439 27.06 -22.15 -12.83
C ASP A 439 26.93 -20.97 -11.87
N ALA A 440 26.22 -19.92 -12.29
CA ALA A 440 25.90 -18.77 -11.43
C ALA A 440 25.14 -19.21 -10.17
N TYR A 441 24.14 -20.10 -10.28
CA TYR A 441 23.43 -20.63 -9.11
C TYR A 441 24.33 -21.41 -8.17
N ARG A 442 25.13 -22.35 -8.71
CA ARG A 442 26.03 -23.16 -7.89
C ARG A 442 27.05 -22.31 -7.14
N ALA A 443 27.61 -21.31 -7.82
CA ALA A 443 28.60 -20.42 -7.24
C ALA A 443 27.96 -19.48 -6.19
N ALA A 444 26.76 -18.95 -6.45
CA ALA A 444 26.02 -18.17 -5.48
C ALA A 444 25.65 -19.00 -4.23
N ASP A 445 25.09 -20.20 -4.40
CA ASP A 445 24.65 -21.06 -3.29
C ASP A 445 25.80 -21.50 -2.38
N ALA A 446 27.03 -21.58 -2.89
CA ALA A 446 28.21 -21.94 -2.11
C ALA A 446 28.58 -20.87 -1.06
N ALA A 447 28.34 -19.59 -1.37
CA ALA A 447 28.77 -18.44 -0.58
C ALA A 447 27.64 -17.51 -0.12
N MET A 448 26.37 -17.83 -0.41
CA MET A 448 25.24 -16.91 -0.19
C MET A 448 24.98 -16.62 1.29
N LEU A 449 25.05 -15.34 1.65
CA LEU A 449 24.61 -14.79 2.93
C LEU A 449 23.15 -14.30 2.87
N ALA A 450 22.78 -13.66 1.76
CA ALA A 450 21.46 -13.09 1.55
C ALA A 450 21.09 -13.06 0.06
N ARG A 451 19.78 -12.97 -0.24
CA ARG A 451 19.29 -12.80 -1.62
C ARG A 451 18.12 -11.85 -1.74
N GLY A 452 18.04 -11.15 -2.87
CA GLY A 452 16.90 -10.36 -3.31
C GLY A 452 16.40 -10.84 -4.66
N THR A 453 15.11 -10.64 -4.94
CA THR A 453 14.50 -11.04 -6.22
C THR A 453 13.51 -9.96 -6.67
N LEU A 454 13.56 -9.64 -7.96
CA LEU A 454 12.64 -8.76 -8.65
C LEU A 454 12.26 -9.43 -9.97
N VAL A 455 10.96 -9.51 -10.27
CA VAL A 455 10.45 -10.09 -11.52
C VAL A 455 9.85 -8.99 -12.38
N GLY A 456 10.22 -8.94 -13.65
CA GLY A 456 9.52 -8.13 -14.66
C GLY A 456 8.81 -9.01 -15.68
N LEU A 457 7.81 -8.47 -16.36
CA LEU A 457 7.08 -9.16 -17.43
C LEU A 457 7.35 -8.48 -18.78
N PHE A 458 7.53 -9.24 -19.86
CA PHE A 458 7.61 -8.68 -21.21
C PHE A 458 6.90 -9.57 -22.22
N GLN A 459 6.26 -8.94 -23.19
CA GLN A 459 5.54 -9.59 -24.29
C GLN A 459 5.74 -8.75 -25.56
N ARG A 460 5.79 -9.40 -26.72
CA ARG A 460 5.86 -8.75 -28.03
C ARG A 460 4.54 -8.75 -28.77
#